data_AF-A0A1G3PLH1-F1
#
_entry.id   AF-A0A1G3PLH1-F1
#
_cell.length_a   1.000
_cell.length_b   1.000
_cell.length_c   1.000
_cell.angle_alpha   90.00
_cell.angle_beta   90.00
_cell.angle_gamma   90.00
#
_symmetry.space_group_name_H-M   'P 1'
#
loop_
_entity.id
_entity.type
_entity.pdbx_description
1 polymer ?
#
loop_
_entity_poly.entity_id
_entity_poly.type
_entity_poly.pdbx_seq_one_letter_code
_entity_poly.pdbx_strand_id
1 'polypeptide(L)'
;MKRFKLFIAVIALFVAVVSCSPVYTPLLITSNPITVPAPKVGYSTNHLSGFGSIGGDGSINTAVKNGGISKIYYVDFIYLPGGQRITAVYGE
;
A
#
# COMPACT_ATOMS: atom_id res chain seq x y z
N MET A 1 -39.35 20.67 9.41
CA MET A 1 -38.89 20.32 8.03
C MET A 1 -37.69 21.13 7.53
N LYS A 2 -37.58 22.44 7.81
CA LYS A 2 -36.46 23.28 7.29
C LYS A 2 -35.06 22.81 7.73
N ARG A 3 -34.92 22.37 8.99
CA ARG A 3 -33.64 21.86 9.55
C ARG A 3 -33.21 20.51 8.96
N PHE A 4 -34.18 19.67 8.57
CA PHE A 4 -33.91 18.36 7.97
C PHE A 4 -33.42 18.50 6.51
N LYS A 5 -34.01 19.44 5.76
CA LYS A 5 -33.55 19.77 4.40
C LYS A 5 -32.14 20.37 4.40
N LEU A 6 -31.81 21.19 5.40
CA LEU A 6 -30.46 21.72 5.58
C LEU A 6 -29.43 20.61 5.82
N PHE A 7 -29.77 19.62 6.65
CA PHE A 7 -28.88 18.50 6.97
C PHE A 7 -28.55 17.65 5.73
N ILE A 8 -29.58 17.33 4.92
CA ILE A 8 -29.39 16.60 3.66
C ILE A 8 -28.53 17.40 2.66
N ALA A 9 -28.74 18.72 2.57
CA ALA A 9 -27.96 19.58 1.68
C ALA A 9 -26.47 19.62 2.06
N VAL A 10 -26.16 19.66 3.36
CA VAL A 10 -24.76 19.62 3.85
C VAL A 10 -24.11 18.27 3.54
N ILE A 11 -24.82 17.16 3.72
CA ILE A 11 -24.29 15.82 3.39
C ILE A 11 -24.03 15.69 1.88
N ALA A 12 -24.97 16.15 1.05
CA ALA A 12 -24.82 16.13 -0.40
C ALA A 12 -23.60 16.94 -0.87
N LEU A 13 -23.35 18.09 -0.24
CA LEU A 13 -22.17 18.93 -0.52
C LEU A 13 -20.86 18.21 -0.14
N PHE A 14 -20.82 17.54 1.02
CA PHE A 14 -19.63 16.78 1.44
C PHE A 14 -19.32 15.62 0.49
N VAL A 15 -20.34 14.87 0.03
CA VAL A 15 -20.15 13.77 -0.93
C VAL A 15 -19.63 14.30 -2.28
N ALA A 16 -20.10 15.46 -2.72
CA ALA A 16 -19.64 16.09 -3.96
C ALA A 16 -18.18 16.60 -3.89
N VAL A 17 -17.71 17.03 -2.72
CA VAL A 17 -16.33 17.47 -2.54
C VAL A 17 -15.36 16.29 -2.45
N VAL A 18 -15.78 15.17 -1.84
CA VAL A 18 -14.94 13.96 -1.71
C VAL A 18 -14.78 13.23 -3.06
N SER A 19 -15.77 13.29 -3.95
CA SER A 19 -15.68 12.62 -5.27
C SER A 19 -14.72 13.30 -6.26
N CYS A 20 -14.39 14.58 -6.03
CA CYS A 20 -13.52 15.36 -6.91
C CYS A 20 -12.05 15.40 -6.47
N SER A 21 -11.68 14.63 -5.44
CA SER A 21 -10.29 14.44 -5.06
C SER A 21 -9.77 13.20 -5.78
N PRO A 22 -9.14 13.32 -6.97
CA PRO A 22 -8.38 12.22 -7.53
C PRO A 22 -7.36 11.78 -6.48
N VAL A 23 -7.54 10.55 -5.99
CA VAL A 23 -6.54 9.89 -5.17
C VAL A 23 -5.37 9.59 -6.12
N TYR A 24 -4.52 10.59 -6.32
CA TYR A 24 -3.20 10.40 -6.91
C TYR A 24 -2.35 9.70 -5.85
N THR A 25 -2.56 8.40 -5.65
CA THR A 25 -1.47 7.62 -5.06
C THR A 25 -0.33 7.67 -6.07
N PRO A 26 0.86 8.18 -5.72
CA PRO A 26 2.00 8.04 -6.58
C PRO A 26 2.17 6.53 -6.83
N LEU A 27 1.96 6.11 -8.08
CA LEU A 27 2.42 4.80 -8.51
C LEU A 27 3.94 4.87 -8.40
N LEU A 28 4.47 4.36 -7.28
CA LEU A 28 5.89 4.13 -7.05
C LEU A 28 6.34 3.04 -8.03
N ILE A 29 6.40 3.37 -9.31
CA ILE A 29 7.04 2.55 -10.33
C ILE A 29 8.51 2.98 -10.29
N THR A 30 9.26 2.37 -9.39
CA THR A 30 10.72 2.42 -9.47
C THR A 30 11.15 1.46 -10.57
N SER A 31 11.77 1.97 -11.62
CA SER A 31 12.44 1.14 -12.63
C SER A 31 13.78 0.69 -12.08
N ASN A 32 13.78 -0.19 -11.07
CA ASN A 32 15.01 -0.83 -10.63
C ASN A 32 15.49 -1.76 -11.76
N PRO A 33 16.64 -1.50 -12.41
CA PRO A 33 17.15 -2.40 -13.43
C PRO A 33 17.46 -3.72 -12.74
N ILE A 34 16.66 -4.74 -13.07
CA ILE A 34 16.92 -6.12 -12.68
C ILE A 34 18.20 -6.54 -13.40
N THR A 35 19.35 -6.39 -12.75
CA THR A 35 20.65 -6.81 -13.30
C THR A 35 20.81 -8.33 -13.31
N VAL A 36 19.89 -9.07 -12.70
CA VAL A 36 19.90 -10.52 -12.57
C VAL A 36 18.66 -11.10 -13.25
N PRO A 37 18.76 -11.93 -14.30
CA PRO A 37 17.60 -12.33 -15.14
C PRO A 37 16.41 -12.98 -14.41
N ALA A 38 16.60 -13.52 -13.21
CA ALA A 38 15.54 -14.13 -12.40
C ALA A 38 15.95 -14.19 -10.90
N PRO A 39 15.86 -13.08 -10.15
CA PRO A 39 16.14 -13.11 -8.72
C PRO A 39 15.02 -13.86 -7.98
N LYS A 40 15.35 -14.56 -6.89
CA LYS A 40 14.35 -15.04 -5.94
C LYS A 40 13.56 -13.86 -5.41
N VAL A 41 12.27 -14.06 -5.19
CA VAL A 41 11.40 -13.01 -4.66
C VAL A 41 10.65 -13.50 -3.44
N GLY A 42 10.74 -12.73 -2.37
CA GLY A 42 10.02 -12.95 -1.14
C GLY A 42 9.05 -11.82 -0.85
N TYR A 43 7.90 -12.14 -0.28
CA TYR A 43 6.83 -11.17 -0.01
C TYR A 43 6.41 -11.19 1.45
N SER A 44 6.10 -10.01 1.99
CA SER A 44 5.46 -9.86 3.30
C SER A 44 4.43 -8.72 3.25
N THR A 45 3.37 -8.83 4.03
CA THR A 45 2.21 -7.94 3.91
C THR A 45 1.72 -7.49 5.28
N ASN A 46 1.35 -6.23 5.39
CA ASN A 46 0.75 -5.63 6.59
C ASN A 46 -0.44 -4.75 6.20
N HIS A 47 -1.48 -4.74 7.03
CA HIS A 47 -2.57 -3.78 6.91
C HIS A 47 -2.40 -2.62 7.89
N LEU A 48 -2.18 -1.42 7.35
CA LEU A 48 -2.22 -0.15 8.07
C LEU A 48 -3.67 0.37 8.06
N SER A 49 -4.45 0.02 9.08
CA SER A 49 -5.74 0.68 9.32
C SER A 49 -5.49 2.03 10.00
N GLY A 50 -6.42 2.98 9.90
CA GLY A 50 -6.30 4.36 10.43
C GLY A 50 -6.00 4.50 11.93
N PHE A 51 -5.86 3.39 12.68
CA PHE A 51 -5.48 3.32 14.09
C PHE A 51 -4.16 2.58 14.35
N GLY A 52 -3.36 2.30 13.32
CA GLY A 52 -2.10 1.56 13.41
C GLY A 52 -2.11 0.29 12.56
N SER A 53 -0.98 -0.41 12.50
CA SER A 53 -0.85 -1.69 11.80
C SER A 53 -1.73 -2.75 12.47
N ILE A 54 -2.89 -3.04 11.87
CA ILE A 54 -3.83 -4.07 12.30
C ILE A 54 -3.57 -5.31 11.45
N GLY A 55 -2.72 -6.19 11.97
CA GLY A 55 -2.54 -7.53 11.41
C GLY A 55 -1.62 -7.57 10.19
N GLY A 56 -0.44 -8.16 10.41
CA GLY A 56 0.51 -8.53 9.37
C GLY A 56 1.92 -8.06 9.68
N ASP A 57 2.90 -8.84 9.24
CA ASP A 57 4.31 -8.49 9.31
C ASP A 57 4.76 -8.05 7.92
N GLY A 58 4.89 -6.73 7.74
CA GLY A 58 5.39 -6.11 6.52
C GLY A 58 6.91 -5.92 6.53
N SER A 59 7.63 -6.62 7.40
CA SER A 59 9.09 -6.50 7.52
C SER A 59 9.82 -7.15 6.35
N ILE A 60 10.99 -6.58 6.05
CA ILE A 60 11.93 -7.14 5.07
C ILE A 60 12.36 -8.55 5.50
N ASN A 61 12.56 -8.78 6.80
CA ASN A 61 13.04 -10.07 7.31
C ASN A 61 12.07 -11.21 6.99
N THR A 62 10.76 -10.98 7.15
CA THR A 62 9.74 -11.98 6.81
C THR A 62 9.67 -12.22 5.31
N ALA A 63 9.80 -11.17 4.50
CA ALA A 63 9.89 -11.32 3.04
C ALA A 63 11.14 -12.13 2.65
N VAL A 64 12.31 -11.84 3.23
CA VAL A 64 13.57 -12.58 3.00
C VAL A 64 13.43 -14.06 3.34
N LYS A 65 12.86 -14.37 4.50
CA LYS A 65 12.59 -15.76 4.93
C LYS A 65 11.65 -16.48 3.98
N ASN A 66 10.56 -15.83 3.58
CA ASN A 66 9.57 -16.39 2.64
C ASN A 66 10.17 -16.64 1.25
N GLY A 67 11.08 -15.78 0.81
CA GLY A 67 11.76 -15.91 -0.49
C GLY A 67 12.99 -16.82 -0.48
N GLY A 68 13.42 -17.32 0.68
CA GLY A 68 14.69 -18.06 0.80
C GLY A 68 15.89 -17.27 0.32
N ILE A 69 15.91 -15.96 0.62
CA ILE A 69 16.92 -15.00 0.18
C ILE A 69 18.06 -14.96 1.19
N SER A 70 19.27 -15.18 0.72
CA SER A 70 20.52 -15.06 1.46
C SER A 70 21.20 -13.70 1.25
N LYS A 71 21.02 -13.10 0.07
CA LYS A 71 21.56 -11.77 -0.27
C LYS A 71 20.52 -10.92 -0.99
N ILE A 72 20.28 -9.73 -0.44
CA ILE A 72 19.29 -8.79 -0.96
C ILE A 72 19.92 -7.94 -2.07
N TYR A 73 19.24 -7.85 -3.21
CA TYR A 73 19.57 -6.94 -4.30
C TYR A 73 18.81 -5.62 -4.17
N TYR A 74 17.48 -5.70 -4.05
CA TYR A 74 16.61 -4.54 -3.88
C TYR A 74 15.32 -4.92 -3.17
N VAL A 75 14.63 -3.91 -2.65
CA VAL A 75 13.39 -4.03 -1.88
C VAL A 75 12.38 -3.03 -2.41
N ASP A 76 11.19 -3.50 -2.71
CA ASP A 76 10.08 -2.66 -3.17
C ASP A 76 8.97 -2.63 -2.12
N PHE A 77 8.41 -1.44 -1.90
CA PHE A 77 7.26 -1.23 -1.03
C PHE A 77 6.06 -0.80 -1.86
N ILE A 78 5.05 -1.66 -1.90
CA ILE A 78 3.80 -1.42 -2.63
C ILE A 78 2.73 -1.03 -1.61
N TYR A 79 2.15 0.15 -1.79
CA TYR A 79 1.06 0.65 -0.96
C TYR A 79 -0.24 0.56 -1.73
N LEU A 80 -1.17 -0.25 -1.24
CA LEU A 80 -2.47 -0.45 -1.85
C LEU A 80 -3.55 0.43 -1.18
N PRO A 81 -4.59 0.83 -1.94
CA PRO A 81 -5.77 1.47 -1.39
C PRO A 81 -6.39 0.61 -0.27
N GLY A 82 -6.73 1.21 0.87
CA GLY A 82 -7.16 0.47 2.07
C GLY A 82 -6.05 0.22 3.10
N GLY A 83 -4.87 0.83 2.90
CA GLY A 83 -3.80 0.88 3.88
C GLY A 83 -2.92 -0.37 3.92
N GLN A 84 -3.09 -1.29 2.97
CA GLN A 84 -2.23 -2.46 2.87
C GLN A 84 -0.85 -2.07 2.32
N ARG A 85 0.22 -2.55 2.96
CA ARG A 85 1.59 -2.44 2.49
C ARG A 85 2.13 -3.83 2.21
N ILE A 86 2.66 -4.02 1.00
CA ILE A 86 3.40 -5.22 0.61
C ILE A 86 4.88 -4.84 0.52
N THR A 87 5.73 -5.65 1.12
CA THR A 87 7.19 -5.60 1.01
C THR A 87 7.63 -6.77 0.13
N ALA A 88 8.17 -6.46 -1.05
CA ALA A 88 8.78 -7.42 -1.95
C ALA A 88 10.30 -7.31 -1.85
N VAL A 89 10.99 -8.43 -1.64
CA VAL A 89 12.45 -8.48 -1.54
C VAL A 89 12.97 -9.37 -2.64
N TYR A 90 13.97 -8.89 -3.37
CA TYR A 90 14.57 -9.58 -4.51
C TYR A 90 16.03 -9.92 -4.19
N GLY A 91 16.45 -11.15 -4.47
CA GLY A 91 17.78 -11.63 -4.07
C GLY A 91 18.14 -13.02 -4.55
N GLU A 92 19.20 -13.58 -3.98
CA GLU A 92 19.66 -14.96 -4.18
C GLU A 92 19.73 -15.75 -2.88
#